data_AF-A0AAP5I487-F1
#
_entry.id   AF-A0AAP5I487-F1
#
_cell.length_a   1.000
_cell.length_b   1.000
_cell.length_c   1.000
_cell.angle_alpha   90.00
_cell.angle_beta   90.00
_cell.angle_gamma   90.00
#
_symmetry.space_group_name_H-M   'P 1'
#
loop_
_entity.id
_entity.type
_entity.pdbx_description
1 polymer ?
#
loop_
_entity_poly.entity_id
_entity_poly.type
_entity_poly.pdbx_seq_one_letter_code
_entity_poly.pdbx_strand_id
1 'polypeptide(L)'
;MVRGTQKDLTKPDAITEQILIILGMASNSLYNTGVYLSRQRYFLDKKAVSYAKLCSDLKTDENYKIMHSQAGQQTLNSVAEAFSSFRELERMSKSGSRL
;
A
#
# COMPACT_ATOMS: atom_id res chain seq x y z
N MET A 1 21.40 4.55 -4.06
CA MET A 1 21.01 4.54 -2.64
C MET A 1 20.61 3.12 -2.26
N VAL A 2 21.53 2.35 -1.69
CA VAL A 2 21.24 0.99 -1.19
C VAL A 2 20.57 1.16 0.16
N ARG A 3 19.28 0.82 0.28
CA ARG A 3 18.62 0.73 1.59
C ARG A 3 19.09 -0.57 2.23
N GLY A 4 20.16 -0.50 3.01
CA GLY A 4 20.58 -1.64 3.83
C GLY A 4 19.51 -1.93 4.87
N THR A 5 18.79 -3.04 4.74
CA THR A 5 17.92 -3.53 5.81
C THR A 5 18.80 -4.19 6.86
N GLN A 6 18.96 -3.55 8.00
CA GLN A 6 19.50 -4.17 9.20
C GLN A 6 18.61 -5.35 9.57
N LYS A 7 19.19 -6.56 9.68
CA LYS A 7 18.49 -7.68 10.31
C LYS A 7 18.42 -7.35 11.80
N ASP A 8 17.23 -6.99 12.29
CA ASP A 8 17.07 -6.83 13.74
C ASP A 8 17.32 -8.18 14.40
N LEU A 9 18.42 -8.24 15.15
CA LEU A 9 18.94 -9.41 15.85
C LEU A 9 18.30 -9.57 17.24
N THR A 10 17.34 -8.70 17.58
CA THR A 10 16.64 -8.66 18.86
C THR A 10 15.30 -9.39 18.72
N LYS A 11 15.13 -10.47 19.48
CA LYS A 11 13.80 -11.06 19.66
C LYS A 11 12.96 -10.05 20.45
N PRO A 12 11.83 -9.57 19.90
CA PRO A 12 10.95 -8.67 20.64
C PRO A 12 10.41 -9.39 21.88
N ASP A 13 10.05 -8.62 22.91
CA ASP A 13 9.27 -9.16 24.01
C ASP A 13 7.86 -9.55 23.53
N ALA A 14 7.15 -10.35 24.33
CA ALA A 14 5.83 -10.86 23.93
C ALA A 14 4.81 -9.74 23.64
N ILE A 15 4.96 -8.57 24.30
CA ILE A 15 4.08 -7.42 24.10
C ILE A 15 4.39 -6.72 22.78
N THR A 16 5.66 -6.43 22.49
CA THR A 16 6.09 -5.81 21.23
C THR A 16 5.76 -6.71 20.05
N GLU A 17 5.92 -8.03 20.18
CA GLU A 17 5.52 -8.98 19.15
C GLU A 17 4.02 -8.86 18.82
N GLN A 18 3.16 -8.81 19.83
CA GLN A 18 1.72 -8.63 19.62
C GLN A 18 1.37 -7.30 18.96
N ILE A 19 2.02 -6.21 19.38
CA ILE A 19 1.83 -4.88 18.77
C ILE A 19 2.23 -4.92 17.30
N LEU A 20 3.36 -5.53 16.96
CA LEU A 20 3.84 -5.68 15.58
C LEU A 20 2.87 -6.50 14.73
N ILE A 21 2.32 -7.59 15.28
CA ILE A 21 1.31 -8.41 14.59
C ILE A 21 0.07 -7.57 14.29
N ILE A 22 -0.47 -6.84 15.27
CA ILE A 22 -1.67 -6.01 15.10
C ILE A 22 -1.42 -4.93 14.04
N LEU A 23 -0.28 -4.24 14.08
CA LEU A 23 0.09 -3.24 13.09
C LEU A 23 0.27 -3.84 11.69
N GLY A 24 0.87 -5.02 11.59
CA GLY A 24 1.01 -5.76 10.34
C GLY A 24 -0.34 -6.16 9.74
N MET A 25 -1.27 -6.64 10.57
CA MET A 25 -2.63 -6.96 10.16
C MET A 25 -3.38 -5.71 9.67
N ALA A 26 -3.31 -4.61 10.41
CA ALA A 26 -3.91 -3.33 10.01
C ALA A 26 -3.33 -2.82 8.68
N SER A 27 -2.01 -2.90 8.50
CA SER A 27 -1.35 -2.51 7.26
C SER A 27 -1.81 -3.36 6.07
N ASN A 28 -1.86 -4.68 6.23
CA ASN A 28 -2.33 -5.59 5.19
C ASN A 28 -3.80 -5.33 4.82
N SER A 29 -4.65 -5.10 5.83
CA SER A 29 -6.05 -4.73 5.63
C SER A 29 -6.18 -3.42 4.85
N LEU A 30 -5.47 -2.37 5.27
CA LEU A 30 -5.47 -1.07 4.61
C LEU A 30 -4.96 -1.15 3.16
N TYR A 31 -3.89 -1.92 2.93
CA TYR A 31 -3.34 -2.17 1.59
C TYR A 31 -4.39 -2.81 0.67
N ASN A 32 -5.05 -3.87 1.16
CA ASN A 32 -6.09 -4.57 0.40
C ASN A 32 -7.27 -3.66 0.07
N THR A 33 -7.73 -2.85 1.03
CA THR A 33 -8.78 -1.84 0.80
C THR A 33 -8.35 -0.82 -0.25
N GLY A 34 -7.12 -0.33 -0.19
CA GLY A 34 -6.56 0.59 -1.18
C GLY A 34 -6.49 -0.01 -2.59
N VAL A 35 -6.04 -1.27 -2.72
CA VAL A 35 -6.02 -1.99 -3.99
C VAL A 35 -7.44 -2.20 -4.54
N TYR A 36 -8.38 -2.58 -3.69
CA TYR A 36 -9.77 -2.77 -4.08
C TYR A 36 -10.37 -1.49 -4.66
N LEU A 37 -10.26 -0.37 -3.94
CA LEU A 37 -10.75 0.93 -4.41
C LEU A 37 -10.08 1.36 -5.72
N SER A 38 -8.77 1.13 -5.82
CA SER A 38 -8.00 1.43 -7.04
C SER A 38 -8.48 0.63 -8.24
N ARG A 39 -8.75 -0.67 -8.06
CA ARG A 39 -9.32 -1.54 -9.10
C ARG A 39 -10.73 -1.12 -9.48
N GLN A 40 -11.60 -0.86 -8.51
CA GLN A 40 -12.97 -0.45 -8.76
C GLN A 40 -13.01 0.82 -9.62
N ARG A 41 -12.22 1.83 -9.25
CA ARG A 41 -12.09 3.06 -10.03
C ARG A 41 -11.48 2.83 -11.40
N TYR A 42 -10.50 1.93 -11.49
CA TYR A 42 -9.89 1.56 -12.77
C TYR A 42 -10.91 0.92 -13.73
N PHE A 43 -11.80 0.05 -13.25
CA PHE A 43 -12.82 -0.55 -14.11
C PHE A 43 -13.88 0.46 -14.56
N LEU A 44 -14.22 1.44 -13.72
CA LEU A 44 -15.19 2.48 -14.03
C LEU A 44 -14.65 3.52 -15.01
N ASP A 45 -13.52 4.15 -14.67
CA ASP A 45 -13.05 5.36 -15.37
C ASP A 45 -11.76 5.11 -16.18
N LYS A 46 -11.15 3.92 -16.10
CA LYS A 46 -9.83 3.58 -16.66
C LYS A 46 -8.70 4.52 -16.21
N LYS A 47 -8.92 5.26 -15.12
CA LYS A 47 -7.98 6.20 -14.52
C LYS A 47 -7.24 5.55 -13.36
N ALA A 48 -5.98 5.92 -13.20
CA ALA A 48 -5.20 5.58 -12.01
C ALA A 48 -5.70 6.43 -10.83
N VAL A 49 -5.83 5.83 -9.65
CA VAL A 49 -6.11 6.58 -8.43
C VAL A 49 -4.82 7.20 -7.95
N SER A 50 -4.82 8.52 -7.75
CA SER A 50 -3.64 9.21 -7.23
C SER A 50 -3.45 8.87 -5.75
N TYR A 51 -2.19 8.85 -5.31
CA TYR A 51 -1.83 8.70 -3.89
C TYR A 51 -2.62 9.66 -2.99
N ALA A 52 -2.68 10.95 -3.36
CA ALA A 52 -3.41 11.96 -2.59
C ALA A 52 -4.90 11.63 -2.44
N LYS A 53 -5.52 11.07 -3.50
CA LYS A 53 -6.92 10.65 -3.45
C LYS A 53 -7.10 9.43 -2.54
N LEU A 54 -6.22 8.42 -2.62
CA LEU A 54 -6.24 7.26 -1.70
C LEU A 54 -6.12 7.70 -0.24
N CYS A 55 -5.18 8.58 0.07
CA CYS A 55 -5.03 9.11 1.43
C CYS A 55 -6.24 9.90 1.91
N SER A 56 -6.88 10.68 1.04
CA SER A 56 -8.09 11.40 1.40
C SER A 56 -9.28 10.47 1.62
N ASP A 57 -9.48 9.50 0.72
CA ASP A 57 -10.65 8.60 0.73
C ASP A 57 -10.56 7.57 1.88
N LEU A 58 -9.35 7.15 2.27
CA LEU A 58 -9.12 6.15 3.33
C LEU A 58 -8.72 6.76 4.68
N LYS A 59 -8.71 8.08 4.83
CA LYS A 59 -8.39 8.75 6.10
C LYS A 59 -9.33 8.34 7.25
N THR A 60 -10.57 8.00 6.92
CA THR A 60 -11.60 7.61 7.89
C THR A 60 -11.59 6.12 8.21
N ASP A 61 -10.84 5.31 7.46
CA ASP A 61 -10.74 3.85 7.64
C ASP A 61 -10.20 3.50 9.02
N GLU A 62 -10.75 2.46 9.65
CA GLU A 62 -10.37 2.05 11.00
C GLU A 62 -8.92 1.56 11.04
N ASN A 63 -8.45 0.84 10.03
CA ASN A 63 -7.07 0.36 9.96
C ASN A 63 -6.10 1.52 9.78
N TYR A 64 -6.50 2.56 9.04
CA TYR A 64 -5.71 3.79 8.91
C TYR A 64 -5.59 4.53 10.26
N LYS A 65 -6.66 4.54 11.08
CA LYS A 65 -6.65 5.18 12.41
C LYS A 65 -5.88 4.38 13.46
N ILE A 66 -5.89 3.06 13.37
CA ILE A 66 -5.11 2.16 14.25
C ILE A 66 -3.62 2.37 14.03
N MET A 67 -3.22 2.61 12.78
CA MET A 67 -1.83 2.88 12.44
C MET A 67 -1.45 4.34 12.73
N HIS A 68 -0.17 4.57 13.00
CA HIS A 68 0.37 5.93 12.97
C HIS A 68 0.20 6.52 11.55
N SER A 69 -0.12 7.81 11.47
CA SER A 69 -0.46 8.49 10.21
C SER A 69 0.58 8.29 9.11
N GLN A 70 1.87 8.35 9.47
CA GLN A 70 2.98 8.13 8.54
C GLN A 70 2.99 6.70 7.99
N ALA A 71 2.73 5.69 8.84
CA ALA A 71 2.73 4.30 8.41
C ALA A 71 1.54 4.00 7.48
N GLY A 72 0.35 4.51 7.83
CA GLY A 72 -0.82 4.41 6.96
C GLY A 72 -0.61 5.09 5.60
N GLN A 73 -0.01 6.29 5.60
CA GLN A 73 0.38 6.99 4.36
C GLN A 73 1.38 6.18 3.53
N GLN A 74 2.40 5.60 4.15
CA GLN A 74 3.38 4.79 3.43
C GLN A 74 2.75 3.55 2.80
N THR A 75 1.82 2.88 3.50
CA THR A 75 1.06 1.74 2.95
C THR A 75 0.25 2.16 1.72
N LEU A 76 -0.44 3.30 1.78
CA LEU A 76 -1.20 3.83 0.64
C LEU A 76 -0.30 4.32 -0.50
N ASN A 77 0.89 4.83 -0.20
CA ASN A 77 1.88 5.15 -1.22
C ASN A 77 2.34 3.89 -1.96
N SER A 78 2.60 2.80 -1.24
CA SER A 78 2.95 1.52 -1.86
C SER A 78 1.82 0.98 -2.75
N VAL A 79 0.55 1.17 -2.38
CA VAL A 79 -0.59 0.85 -3.26
C VAL A 79 -0.54 1.69 -4.55
N ALA A 80 -0.31 3.00 -4.42
CA ALA A 80 -0.25 3.91 -5.57
C ALA A 80 0.91 3.56 -6.52
N GLU A 81 2.09 3.26 -5.98
CA GLU A 81 3.26 2.82 -6.74
C GLU A 81 2.98 1.50 -7.47
N ALA A 82 2.45 0.50 -6.77
CA ALA A 82 2.09 -0.79 -7.36
C ALA A 82 1.08 -0.64 -8.50
N PHE A 83 0.10 0.25 -8.36
CA PHE A 83 -0.90 0.53 -9.40
C PHE A 83 -0.31 1.28 -10.60
N SER A 84 0.63 2.19 -10.36
CA SER A 84 1.38 2.87 -11.43
C SER A 84 2.17 1.86 -12.26
N SER A 85 2.92 0.98 -11.60
CA SER A 85 3.68 -0.09 -12.28
C SER A 85 2.76 -1.02 -13.07
N PHE A 86 1.61 -1.39 -12.51
CA PHE A 86 0.61 -2.20 -13.22
C PHE A 86 0.14 -1.51 -14.52
N ARG A 87 -0.10 -0.20 -14.49
CA ARG A 87 -0.55 0.57 -15.66
C ARG A 87 0.53 0.66 -16.74
N GLU A 88 1.78 0.81 -16.34
CA GLU A 88 2.91 0.80 -17.26
C GLU A 88 3.05 -0.56 -17.96
N LEU A 89 2.98 -1.66 -17.19
CA LEU A 89 3.01 -3.02 -17.71
C LEU A 89 1.82 -3.30 -18.65
N GLU A 90 0.62 -2.85 -18.28
CA GLU A 90 -0.56 -2.96 -19.13
C GLU A 90 -0.36 -2.23 -20.47
N ARG A 91 0.22 -1.03 -20.45
CA ARG A 91 0.52 -0.26 -21.67
C ARG A 91 1.54 -0.98 -22.55
N MET A 92 2.64 -1.46 -21.95
CA MET A 92 3.69 -2.20 -22.67
C MET A 92 3.16 -3.49 -23.28
N SER A 93 2.31 -4.22 -22.53
CA SER A 93 1.64 -5.42 -23.01
C SER A 93 0.75 -5.13 -24.22
N LYS A 94 0.00 -4.02 -24.20
CA LYS A 94 -0.85 -3.59 -25.34
C LYS A 94 -0.05 -3.12 -26.54
N SER A 95 1.13 -2.51 -26.34
CA SER A 95 2.00 -2.06 -27.44
C SER A 95 2.89 -3.16 -28.01
N GLY A 96 2.85 -4.38 -27.46
CA GLY A 96 3.73 -5.48 -27.86
C GLY A 96 5.21 -5.26 -27.48
N SER A 97 5.51 -4.27 -26.65
CA SER A 97 6.86 -3.96 -26.20
C SER A 97 7.22 -4.91 -25.05
N ARG A 98 8.20 -5.79 -25.26
CA ARG A 98 8.73 -6.68 -24.20
C ARG A 98 9.66 -5.87 -23.29
N LEU A 99 9.68 -6.23 -21.99
CA LEU A 99 10.57 -5.66 -20.96
C LEU A 99 12.04 -5.68 -21.40
#